data_AF-A0A3B8I0X5-F1
#
_entry.id   AF-A0A3B8I0X5-F1
#
_cell.length_a   1.000
_cell.length_b   1.000
_cell.length_c   1.000
_cell.angle_alpha   90.00
_cell.angle_beta   90.00
_cell.angle_gamma   90.00
#
_symmetry.space_group_name_H-M   'P 1'
#
loop_
_entity.id
_entity.type
_entity.pdbx_description
1 polymer ?
#
loop_
_entity_poly.entity_id
_entity_poly.type
_entity_poly.pdbx_seq_one_letter_code
_entity_poly.pdbx_strand_id
1 'polypeptide(L)'
;MPPTEPNLSELKKVRLEKLKELQETGIDPFGGRFERNAKAQQIKDNFTTLEGQTVRIAGRIMSKRRHGKAGFADLQDLTGSI
;
A
#
# COMPACT_ATOMS: atom_id res chain seq x y z
N MET A 1 -22.22 -25.73 -9.99
CA MET A 1 -22.50 -24.64 -9.04
C MET A 1 -21.74 -23.42 -9.51
N PRO A 2 -22.38 -22.28 -9.79
CA PRO A 2 -21.64 -21.08 -10.19
C PRO A 2 -20.83 -20.56 -8.98
N PRO A 3 -19.62 -20.01 -9.21
CA PRO A 3 -18.78 -19.50 -8.14
C PRO A 3 -19.47 -18.33 -7.43
N THR A 4 -19.66 -18.47 -6.12
CA THR A 4 -20.23 -17.46 -5.23
C THR A 4 -19.49 -16.14 -5.42
N GLU A 5 -20.15 -15.13 -6.00
CA GLU A 5 -19.67 -13.76 -6.00
C GLU A 5 -19.24 -13.39 -4.58
N PRO A 6 -18.02 -12.88 -4.35
CA PRO A 6 -17.60 -12.51 -3.02
C PRO A 6 -18.59 -11.48 -2.51
N ASN A 7 -19.34 -11.83 -1.44
CA ASN A 7 -20.37 -11.03 -0.81
C ASN A 7 -19.87 -9.59 -0.66
N LEU A 8 -20.24 -8.72 -1.61
CA LEU A 8 -19.73 -7.35 -1.70
C LEU A 8 -19.97 -6.59 -0.40
N SER A 9 -21.04 -6.98 0.30
CA SER A 9 -21.44 -6.51 1.62
C SER A 9 -20.37 -6.75 2.69
N GLU A 10 -19.82 -7.96 2.78
CA GLU A 10 -18.83 -8.31 3.81
C GLU A 10 -17.49 -7.59 3.58
N LEU A 11 -17.02 -7.53 2.32
CA LEU A 11 -15.83 -6.75 1.97
C LEU A 11 -15.98 -5.26 2.27
N LYS A 12 -17.18 -4.69 2.07
CA LYS A 12 -17.47 -3.30 2.42
C LYS A 12 -17.48 -3.09 3.93
N LYS A 13 -18.09 -3.99 4.71
CA LYS A 13 -18.09 -3.91 6.18
C LYS A 13 -16.67 -3.90 6.73
N VAL A 14 -15.81 -4.83 6.30
CA VAL A 14 -14.41 -4.90 6.74
C VAL A 14 -13.64 -3.62 6.37
N ARG A 15 -13.93 -2.98 5.23
CA ARG A 15 -13.30 -1.70 4.88
C ARG A 15 -13.79 -0.55 5.75
N LEU A 16 -15.09 -0.52 6.09
CA LEU A 16 -15.64 0.49 6.99
C LEU A 16 -15.09 0.34 8.41
N GLU A 17 -14.99 -0.89 8.90
CA GLU A 17 -14.45 -1.19 10.23
C GLU A 17 -13.00 -0.71 10.35
N LYS A 18 -12.16 -1.02 9.35
CA LYS A 18 -10.78 -0.51 9.27
C LYS A 18 -10.70 1.00 9.16
N LEU A 19 -11.61 1.64 8.43
CA LEU A 19 -11.67 3.10 8.34
C LEU A 19 -11.95 3.70 9.72
N LYS A 20 -12.90 3.10 10.45
CA LYS A 20 -13.26 3.53 11.81
C LYS A 20 -12.11 3.30 12.79
N GLU A 21 -11.45 2.14 12.76
CA GLU A 21 -10.24 1.87 13.56
C GLU A 21 -9.14 2.92 13.30
N LEU A 22 -8.88 3.27 12.04
CA LEU A 22 -7.90 4.29 11.69
C LEU A 22 -8.26 5.65 12.29
N GLN A 23 -9.53 6.04 12.19
CA GLN A 23 -10.04 7.27 12.81
C GLN A 23 -9.93 7.24 14.35
N GLU A 24 -10.26 6.12 14.99
CA GLU A 24 -10.15 5.95 16.45
C GLU A 24 -8.70 6.00 16.92
N THR A 25 -7.75 5.52 16.11
CA THR A 25 -6.31 5.70 16.37
C THR A 25 -5.78 7.11 16.09
N GLY A 26 -6.64 8.05 15.65
CA GLY A 26 -6.27 9.43 15.35
C GLY A 26 -5.51 9.59 14.03
N ILE A 27 -5.53 8.57 13.17
CA ILE A 27 -4.87 8.59 11.86
C ILE A 27 -5.92 8.98 10.81
N ASP A 28 -5.65 10.04 10.05
CA ASP A 28 -6.54 10.43 8.96
C ASP A 28 -6.49 9.38 7.82
N PRO A 29 -7.63 8.72 7.49
CA PRO A 29 -7.64 7.63 6.51
C PRO A 29 -7.46 8.10 5.07
N PHE A 30 -7.71 9.39 4.79
CA PHE A 30 -7.46 10.00 3.47
C PHE A 30 -6.10 10.67 3.40
N GLY A 31 -5.46 10.87 4.56
CA GLY A 31 -4.09 11.34 4.68
C GLY A 31 -3.92 12.79 4.22
N GLY A 32 -2.69 13.27 4.40
CA GLY A 32 -2.25 14.56 3.88
C GLY A 32 -1.42 14.42 2.61
N ARG A 33 -0.90 15.56 2.14
CA ARG A 33 0.13 15.57 1.08
C ARG A 33 1.36 14.82 1.57
N PHE A 34 1.69 13.72 0.90
CA PHE A 34 2.90 12.95 1.20
C PHE A 34 4.07 13.43 0.33
N GLU A 35 5.18 13.80 0.96
CA GLU A 35 6.42 14.19 0.28
C GLU A 35 7.19 12.93 -0.17
N ARG A 36 6.95 12.53 -1.42
CA ARG A 36 7.72 11.46 -2.09
C ARG A 36 9.09 11.99 -2.53
N ASN A 37 10.15 11.26 -2.21
CA ASN A 37 11.52 11.57 -2.60
C ASN A 37 11.95 10.85 -3.87
N ALA A 38 11.36 9.69 -4.16
CA ALA A 38 11.71 8.88 -5.32
C ALA A 38 10.47 8.29 -6.00
N LYS A 39 10.64 7.87 -7.25
CA LYS A 39 9.65 7.14 -8.05
C LYS A 39 10.07 5.67 -8.16
N ALA A 40 9.10 4.76 -8.28
CA ALA A 40 9.36 3.31 -8.35
C ALA A 40 10.39 2.95 -9.43
N GLN A 41 10.27 3.55 -10.62
CA GLN A 41 11.21 3.31 -11.72
C GLN A 41 12.60 3.90 -11.45
N GLN A 42 12.71 5.07 -10.82
CA GLN A 42 14.01 5.65 -10.45
C GLN A 42 14.75 4.78 -9.44
N ILE A 43 14.04 4.17 -8.48
CA ILE A 43 14.66 3.26 -7.51
C ILE A 43 15.15 1.99 -8.19
N LYS A 44 14.38 1.45 -9.14
CA LYS A 44 14.80 0.29 -9.94
C LYS A 44 16.03 0.59 -10.80
N ASP A 45 16.05 1.75 -11.42
CA ASP A 45 17.11 2.18 -12.33
C ASP A 45 18.40 2.56 -11.57
N ASN A 46 18.27 3.21 -10.41
CA ASN A 46 19.38 3.69 -9.59
C ASN A 46 19.59 2.84 -8.33
N PHE A 47 19.24 1.55 -8.38
CA PHE A 47 19.31 0.65 -7.22
C PHE A 47 20.71 0.63 -6.59
N THR A 48 21.75 0.55 -7.40
CA THR A 48 23.16 0.52 -6.96
C THR A 48 23.59 1.80 -6.24
N THR A 49 23.05 2.96 -6.60
CA THR A 49 23.41 4.26 -6.00
C THR A 49 22.56 4.61 -4.78
N LEU A 50 21.37 4.01 -4.71
CA LEU A 50 20.41 4.18 -3.60
C LEU A 50 20.52 3.06 -2.57
N GLU A 51 21.43 2.10 -2.76
CA GLU A 51 21.72 1.05 -1.80
C GLU A 51 22.22 1.68 -0.48
N GLY A 52 21.49 1.41 0.62
CA GLY A 52 21.76 2.01 1.93
C GLY A 52 21.12 3.39 2.17
N GLN A 53 20.39 3.95 1.20
CA GLN A 53 19.68 5.22 1.36
C GLN A 53 18.19 5.03 1.69
N THR A 54 17.68 5.86 2.60
CA THR A 54 16.26 5.88 2.95
C THR A 54 15.46 6.63 1.90
N VAL A 55 14.73 5.91 1.06
CA VAL A 55 13.83 6.49 0.05
C VAL A 55 12.39 6.52 0.57
N ARG A 56 11.64 7.56 0.17
CA ARG A 56 10.22 7.71 0.49
C ARG A 56 9.42 7.68 -0.81
N ILE A 57 8.46 6.77 -0.90
CA ILE A 57 7.60 6.60 -2.06
C ILE A 57 6.14 6.56 -1.65
N ALA A 58 5.26 6.95 -2.57
CA ALA A 58 3.82 6.83 -2.42
C ALA A 58 3.26 6.21 -3.69
N GLY A 59 2.22 5.39 -3.54
CA GLY A 59 1.59 4.68 -4.63
C GLY A 59 0.38 3.87 -4.16
N ARG A 60 -0.18 3.07 -5.05
CA ARG A 60 -1.29 2.17 -4.78
C ARG A 60 -0.77 0.81 -4.34
N ILE A 61 -1.21 0.33 -3.17
CA ILE A 61 -0.89 -1.04 -2.74
C ILE A 61 -1.68 -2.01 -3.63
N MET A 62 -0.98 -2.77 -4.46
CA MET A 62 -1.57 -3.77 -5.36
C MET A 62 -1.70 -5.12 -4.66
N SER A 63 -0.71 -5.49 -3.86
CA SER A 63 -0.69 -6.75 -3.13
C SER A 63 -0.08 -6.54 -1.75
N LYS A 64 -0.63 -7.18 -0.73
CA LYS A 64 -0.05 -7.23 0.62
C LYS A 64 -0.03 -8.68 1.06
N ARG A 65 1.17 -9.25 1.22
CA ARG A 65 1.41 -10.61 1.70
C ARG A 65 2.03 -10.51 3.08
N ARG A 66 1.30 -10.95 4.11
CA ARG A 66 1.84 -11.02 5.46
C ARG A 66 2.35 -12.43 5.71
N HIS A 67 3.60 -12.56 6.11
CA HIS A 67 4.25 -13.82 6.46
C HIS A 67 4.68 -13.77 7.94
N GLY A 68 3.70 -13.92 8.83
CA GLY A 68 3.93 -13.86 10.29
C GLY A 68 4.50 -12.51 10.75
N LYS A 69 5.79 -12.51 11.13
CA LYS A 69 6.53 -11.32 11.58
C LYS A 69 7.05 -10.43 10.44
N ALA A 70 7.09 -10.93 9.20
CA ALA A 70 7.46 -10.17 8.02
C ALA A 70 6.24 -9.90 7.14
N GLY A 71 6.26 -8.81 6.38
CA GLY A 71 5.22 -8.48 5.42
C GLY A 71 5.84 -7.90 4.16
N PHE A 72 5.38 -8.38 3.02
CA PHE A 72 5.72 -7.85 1.71
C PHE A 72 4.50 -7.12 1.17
N ALA A 73 4.70 -5.93 0.64
CA ALA A 73 3.66 -5.21 -0.06
C ALA A 73 4.23 -4.75 -1.41
N ASP A 74 3.42 -4.89 -2.46
CA ASP A 74 3.71 -4.38 -3.78
C ASP A 74 2.99 -3.03 -3.93
N LEU A 75 3.76 -1.99 -4.22
CA LEU A 75 3.31 -0.62 -4.35
C LEU A 75 3.48 -0.16 -5.80
N GLN A 76 2.38 0.22 -6.45
CA GLN A 76 2.36 0.73 -7.81
C GLN A 76 2.19 2.25 -7.84
N ASP A 77 3.21 2.96 -8.31
CA ASP A 77 3.17 4.39 -8.62
C ASP A 77 3.00 4.61 -10.13
N LEU A 78 2.85 5.87 -10.56
CA LEU A 78 2.68 6.26 -11.97
C LEU A 78 3.76 5.69 -12.90
N THR A 79 4.97 5.50 -12.38
CA THR A 79 6.14 5.03 -13.14
C THR A 79 6.33 3.50 -13.12
N GLY A 80 5.63 2.78 -12.26
CA GLY A 80 5.74 1.33 -12.16
C GLY A 80 5.47 0.79 -10.76
N SER A 81 5.63 -0.53 -10.62
CA SER A 81 5.50 -1.26 -9.34
C SER A 81 6.84 -1.48 -8.66
N ILE A 82 6.86 -1.47 -7.33
CA ILE A 82 8.01 -1.81 -6.46
C ILE A 82 7.57 -2.62 -5.25
#